data_AF-A0A2T4C9M4-F1
#
_entry.id   AF-A0A2T4C9M4-F1
#
_cell.length_a   1.000
_cell.length_b   1.000
_cell.length_c   1.000
_cell.angle_alpha   90.00
_cell.angle_beta   90.00
_cell.angle_gamma   90.00
#
_symmetry.space_group_name_H-M   'P 1'
#
loop_
_entity.id
_entity.type
_entity.pdbx_description
1 polymer ?
#
loop_
_entity_poly.entity_id
_entity_poly.type
_entity_poly.pdbx_seq_one_letter_code
_entity_poly.pdbx_strand_id
1 'polypeptide(L)'
;MAAIGNAARQVRDRVLGERSIRVLVTPTPITFAERRSVLQVLEQYGPVEFFRMTPGYHANFVSITKESTTAERLVASSPLTYKITEPVRSAVEDIYVADLDEPESFSAAQPTITGEQQRNANPLAGGVNQRPGEGLKQGQREFMLEIFPVPEYNHRFAMAGSLLHGSWPEGYERDQSFIAKTLEQSLPNSIASRGLVHWMVRPSPRVVANNPRPKNPRKAKRLQIKEWLPSLMKKDATE
;
A
#
# COMPACT_ATOMS: atom_id res chain seq x y z
N MET A 1 25.77 -0.65 -24.30
CA MET A 1 25.05 0.19 -23.30
C MET A 1 23.77 -0.44 -22.74
N ALA A 2 23.00 -1.26 -23.49
CA ALA A 2 21.77 -1.89 -22.99
C ALA A 2 21.95 -2.97 -21.90
N ALA A 3 23.09 -3.69 -21.90
CA ALA A 3 23.36 -4.76 -20.94
C ALA A 3 23.55 -4.27 -19.50
N ILE A 4 24.21 -3.12 -19.31
CA ILE A 4 24.48 -2.51 -17.99
C ILE A 4 23.17 -2.09 -17.31
N GLY A 5 22.23 -1.54 -18.09
CA GLY A 5 20.91 -1.15 -17.59
C GLY A 5 20.09 -2.35 -17.09
N ASN A 6 20.23 -3.52 -17.71
CA ASN A 6 19.50 -4.73 -17.29
C ASN A 6 20.11 -5.36 -16.03
N ALA A 7 21.44 -5.35 -15.89
CA ALA A 7 22.11 -5.86 -14.69
C ALA A 7 21.73 -5.04 -13.44
N ALA A 8 21.81 -3.70 -13.52
CA ALA A 8 21.43 -2.82 -12.41
C ALA A 8 19.95 -2.98 -12.02
N ARG A 9 19.07 -3.31 -12.98
CA ARG A 9 17.65 -3.60 -12.72
C ARG A 9 17.46 -4.91 -11.97
N GLN A 10 18.11 -5.98 -12.41
CA GLN A 10 18.01 -7.28 -11.73
C GLN A 10 18.51 -7.23 -10.29
N VAL A 11 19.56 -6.46 -10.03
CA VAL A 11 20.07 -6.24 -8.66
C VAL A 11 19.02 -5.53 -7.81
N ARG A 12 18.37 -4.47 -8.32
CA ARG A 12 17.31 -3.76 -7.58
C ARG A 12 16.10 -4.65 -7.29
N ASP A 13 15.66 -5.43 -8.27
CA ASP A 13 14.51 -6.32 -8.09
C ASP A 13 14.80 -7.39 -7.03
N ARG A 14 16.04 -7.91 -6.98
CA ARG A 14 16.48 -8.83 -5.91
C ARG A 14 16.50 -8.18 -4.54
N VAL A 15 17.09 -6.98 -4.44
CA VAL A 15 17.17 -6.24 -3.17
C VAL A 15 15.77 -5.90 -2.63
N LEU A 16 14.82 -5.57 -3.51
CA LEU A 16 13.43 -5.35 -3.13
C LEU A 16 12.76 -6.66 -2.67
N GLY A 17 13.02 -7.77 -3.35
CA GLY A 17 12.52 -9.09 -2.99
C GLY A 17 13.01 -9.58 -1.62
N GLU A 18 14.25 -9.27 -1.24
CA GLU A 18 14.80 -9.61 0.09
C GLU A 18 14.15 -8.82 1.23
N ARG A 19 13.50 -7.69 0.92
CA ARG A 19 12.86 -6.79 1.89
C ARG A 19 11.33 -6.89 1.87
N SER A 20 10.77 -7.65 0.94
CA SER A 20 9.33 -7.77 0.74
C SER A 20 8.74 -8.90 1.57
N ILE A 21 7.76 -8.53 2.38
CA ILE A 21 7.00 -9.47 3.21
C ILE A 21 5.52 -9.35 2.90
N ARG A 22 4.82 -10.48 3.05
CA ARG A 22 3.37 -10.54 3.07
C ARG A 22 2.92 -10.79 4.49
N VAL A 23 1.91 -10.03 4.87
CA VAL A 23 1.34 -10.05 6.22
C VAL A 23 -0.12 -10.45 6.10
N LEU A 24 -0.47 -11.56 6.73
CA LEU A 24 -1.84 -12.04 6.85
C LEU A 24 -2.32 -11.75 8.27
N VAL A 25 -3.49 -11.13 8.40
CA VAL A 25 -4.03 -10.70 9.69
C VAL A 25 -5.33 -11.43 9.99
N THR A 26 -5.41 -12.06 11.16
CA THR A 26 -6.60 -12.76 11.65
C THR A 26 -6.95 -12.26 13.05
N PRO A 27 -8.18 -11.75 13.31
CA PRO A 27 -9.29 -11.58 12.37
C PRO A 27 -9.07 -10.45 11.34
N THR A 28 -9.87 -10.42 10.27
CA THR A 28 -9.75 -9.42 9.19
C THR A 28 -9.90 -7.99 9.77
N PRO A 29 -8.94 -7.08 9.54
CA PRO A 29 -9.05 -5.70 9.99
C PRO A 29 -10.02 -4.92 9.09
N ILE A 30 -11.14 -4.51 9.67
CA ILE A 30 -12.23 -3.80 9.02
C ILE A 30 -12.03 -2.29 9.17
N THR A 31 -11.65 -1.82 10.36
CA THR A 31 -11.54 -0.39 10.67
C THR A 31 -10.19 0.18 10.27
N PHE A 32 -10.11 1.50 10.14
CA PHE A 32 -8.85 2.18 9.86
C PHE A 32 -7.84 2.01 11.01
N ALA A 33 -8.32 2.11 12.26
CA ALA A 33 -7.49 1.93 13.45
C ALA A 33 -6.86 0.53 13.47
N GLU A 34 -7.65 -0.52 13.19
CA GLU A 34 -7.17 -1.91 13.08
C GLU A 34 -6.15 -2.12 11.95
N ARG A 35 -6.26 -1.37 10.84
CA ARG A 35 -5.27 -1.46 9.77
C ARG A 35 -4.00 -0.70 10.11
N ARG A 36 -4.12 0.46 10.77
CA ARG A 36 -2.99 1.29 11.18
C ARG A 36 -2.18 0.61 12.28
N SER A 37 -2.82 -0.13 13.18
CA SER A 37 -2.16 -0.89 14.23
C SER A 37 -1.29 -2.03 13.67
N VAL A 38 -1.70 -2.69 12.58
CA VAL A 38 -0.84 -3.66 11.88
C VAL A 38 0.48 -3.00 11.47
N LEU A 39 0.39 -1.81 10.86
CA LEU A 39 1.58 -1.07 10.46
C LEU A 39 2.43 -0.65 11.68
N GLN A 40 1.80 -0.18 12.76
CA GLN A 40 2.53 0.19 13.99
C GLN A 40 3.28 -1.00 14.60
N VAL A 41 2.68 -2.19 14.61
CA VAL A 41 3.34 -3.42 15.09
C VAL A 41 4.56 -3.73 14.22
N LEU A 42 4.45 -3.59 12.90
CA LEU A 42 5.60 -3.80 12.01
C LEU A 42 6.69 -2.74 12.22
N GLU A 43 6.30 -1.48 12.43
CA GLU A 43 7.21 -0.35 12.70
C GLU A 43 8.01 -0.54 14.00
N GLN A 44 7.52 -1.30 14.98
CA GLN A 44 8.27 -1.64 16.20
C GLN A 44 9.54 -2.46 15.92
N TYR A 45 9.57 -3.26 14.85
CA TYR A 45 10.74 -4.04 14.44
C TYR A 45 11.70 -3.26 13.55
N GLY A 46 11.22 -2.20 12.89
CA GLY A 46 12.02 -1.32 12.07
C GLY A 46 11.20 -0.50 11.08
N PRO A 47 11.83 0.49 10.41
CA PRO A 47 11.12 1.38 9.50
C PRO A 47 10.58 0.64 8.27
N VAL A 48 9.30 0.88 7.97
CA VAL A 48 8.59 0.34 6.80
C VAL A 48 8.58 1.42 5.70
N GLU A 49 9.02 1.06 4.50
CA GLU A 49 9.03 1.98 3.35
C GLU A 49 7.69 1.98 2.61
N PHE A 50 7.03 0.83 2.54
CA PHE A 50 5.78 0.66 1.81
C PHE A 50 4.86 -0.30 2.55
N PHE A 51 3.60 0.07 2.69
CA PHE A 51 2.56 -0.80 3.26
C PHE A 51 1.28 -0.66 2.47
N ARG A 52 0.79 -1.76 1.92
CA ARG A 52 -0.41 -1.76 1.07
C ARG A 52 -1.24 -3.01 1.24
N MET A 53 -2.55 -2.81 1.35
CA MET A 53 -3.54 -3.89 1.29
C MET A 53 -3.66 -4.47 -0.13
N THR A 54 -3.66 -5.79 -0.26
CA THR A 54 -3.87 -6.47 -1.54
C THR A 54 -5.30 -6.24 -2.04
N PRO A 55 -5.50 -5.85 -3.32
CA PRO A 55 -6.85 -5.64 -3.85
C PRO A 55 -7.67 -6.94 -3.75
N GLY A 56 -8.89 -6.84 -3.22
CA GLY A 56 -9.80 -7.97 -3.04
C GLY A 56 -9.57 -8.79 -1.76
N TYR A 57 -8.53 -8.53 -0.97
CA TYR A 57 -8.25 -9.28 0.26
C TYR A 57 -7.90 -8.34 1.42
N HIS A 58 -8.87 -8.13 2.32
CA HIS A 58 -8.72 -7.17 3.43
C HIS A 58 -7.84 -7.65 4.60
N ALA A 59 -7.59 -8.96 4.70
CA ALA A 59 -6.62 -9.53 5.65
C ALA A 59 -5.20 -9.63 5.10
N ASN A 60 -4.99 -9.38 3.81
CA ASN A 60 -3.69 -9.54 3.15
C ASN A 60 -3.05 -8.17 2.90
N PHE A 61 -1.83 -8.02 3.40
CA PHE A 61 -1.01 -6.84 3.18
C PHE A 61 0.33 -7.24 2.57
N VAL A 62 0.86 -6.35 1.73
CA VAL A 62 2.22 -6.41 1.22
C VAL A 62 2.96 -5.24 1.84
N SER A 63 4.08 -5.55 2.49
CA SER A 63 4.95 -4.58 3.13
C SER A 63 6.37 -4.70 2.59
N ILE A 64 7.07 -3.57 2.50
CA ILE A 64 8.50 -3.51 2.15
C ILE A 64 9.21 -2.81 3.29
N THR A 65 10.14 -3.50 3.93
CA THR A 65 10.97 -2.92 4.99
C THR A 65 12.13 -2.13 4.40
N LYS A 66 12.64 -1.14 5.13
CA LYS A 66 13.81 -0.37 4.70
C LYS A 66 15.07 -1.25 4.62
N GLU A 67 15.19 -2.22 5.53
CA GLU A 67 16.34 -3.12 5.67
C GLU A 67 15.92 -4.58 5.50
N SER A 68 16.77 -5.42 4.90
CA SER A 68 16.49 -6.85 4.69
C SER A 68 16.55 -7.65 5.99
N THR A 69 17.44 -7.28 6.90
CA THR A 69 17.55 -7.88 8.24
C THR A 69 16.26 -7.74 9.04
N THR A 70 15.53 -6.64 8.89
CA THR A 70 14.22 -6.45 9.53
C THR A 70 13.17 -7.41 8.96
N ALA A 71 13.16 -7.63 7.64
CA ALA A 71 12.25 -8.60 7.02
C ALA A 71 12.51 -10.02 7.53
N GLU A 72 13.78 -10.43 7.58
CA GLU A 72 14.17 -11.74 8.12
C GLU A 72 13.76 -11.91 9.59
N ARG A 73 13.96 -10.87 10.42
CA ARG A 73 13.54 -10.87 11.83
C ARG A 73 12.03 -11.00 11.98
N LEU A 74 11.27 -10.25 11.19
CA LEU A 74 9.80 -10.29 11.20
C LEU A 74 9.26 -11.67 10.79
N VAL A 75 9.90 -12.30 9.80
CA VAL A 75 9.56 -13.66 9.40
C VAL A 75 9.93 -14.66 10.50
N ALA A 76 11.08 -14.49 11.17
CA ALA A 76 11.52 -15.35 12.26
C ALA A 76 10.66 -15.21 13.53
N SER A 77 10.12 -14.01 13.79
CA SER A 77 9.22 -13.72 14.91
C SER A 77 7.76 -14.08 14.63
N SER A 78 7.42 -14.49 13.41
CA SER A 78 6.07 -14.89 13.05
C SER A 78 5.70 -16.23 13.70
N PRO A 79 4.46 -16.39 14.22
CA PRO A 79 3.35 -15.44 14.21
C PRO A 79 3.39 -14.44 15.37
N LEU A 80 2.93 -13.21 15.11
CA LEU A 80 2.88 -12.12 16.11
C LEU A 80 1.46 -11.89 16.59
N THR A 81 1.26 -11.82 17.91
CA THR A 81 -0.04 -11.50 18.51
C THR A 81 0.00 -10.15 19.21
N TYR A 82 -0.98 -9.30 18.91
CA TYR A 82 -1.10 -7.98 19.52
C TYR A 82 -2.55 -7.65 19.87
N LYS A 83 -2.71 -6.73 20.81
CA LYS A 83 -4.01 -6.24 21.27
C LYS A 83 -4.16 -4.76 20.97
N ILE A 84 -5.33 -4.39 20.47
CA ILE A 84 -5.75 -3.00 20.27
C ILE A 84 -6.76 -2.68 21.36
N THR A 85 -6.56 -1.56 22.03
CA THR A 85 -7.60 -0.96 22.88
C THR A 85 -8.27 0.12 22.06
N GLU A 86 -9.50 -0.12 21.62
CA GLU A 86 -10.27 0.93 20.95
C GLU A 86 -10.75 1.94 21.98
N PRO A 87 -10.62 3.26 21.73
CA PRO A 87 -11.20 4.26 22.62
C PRO A 87 -12.72 4.11 22.59
N VAL A 88 -13.32 3.82 23.75
CA VAL A 88 -14.76 3.71 23.91
C VAL A 88 -15.38 5.06 23.59
N ARG A 89 -16.06 5.19 22.44
CA ARG A 89 -16.92 6.34 22.17
C ARG A 89 -18.14 6.22 23.08
N SER A 90 -18.25 7.11 24.07
CA SER A 90 -19.48 7.25 24.84
C SER A 90 -20.57 7.76 23.89
N ALA A 91 -21.68 7.04 23.78
CA ALA A 91 -22.76 7.31 22.82
C ALA A 91 -23.62 8.55 23.17
N VAL A 92 -23.15 9.45 24.02
CA VAL A 92 -23.95 10.54 24.61
C VAL A 92 -23.48 11.94 24.20
N GLU A 93 -22.38 12.08 23.46
CA GLU A 93 -21.93 13.40 23.01
C GLU A 93 -22.32 13.60 21.54
N ASP A 94 -23.47 14.26 21.37
CA ASP A 94 -23.89 14.86 20.12
C ASP A 94 -22.74 15.72 19.56
N ILE A 95 -22.32 15.40 18.34
CA ILE A 95 -21.23 16.08 17.63
C ILE A 95 -21.66 17.53 17.37
N TYR A 96 -21.28 18.46 18.26
CA TYR A 96 -21.28 19.89 17.96
C TYR A 96 -19.99 20.22 17.20
N VAL A 97 -20.14 20.80 16.01
CA VAL A 97 -19.06 21.14 15.05
C VAL A 97 -18.06 22.19 15.60
N ALA A 98 -18.15 22.55 16.89
CA ALA A 98 -17.37 23.62 17.52
C ALA A 98 -16.18 23.14 18.38
N ASP A 99 -16.06 21.86 18.75
CA ASP A 99 -14.91 21.36 19.55
C ASP A 99 -13.76 20.82 18.67
N LEU A 100 -13.31 21.63 17.70
CA LEU A 100 -12.15 21.32 16.85
C LEU A 100 -10.82 21.88 17.40
N ASP A 101 -10.77 22.28 18.68
CA ASP A 101 -9.59 22.92 19.27
C ASP A 101 -8.62 21.95 19.97
N GLU A 102 -8.98 20.68 20.15
CA GLU A 102 -8.06 19.67 20.70
C GLU A 102 -7.66 18.69 19.59
N PRO A 103 -6.38 18.62 19.18
CA PRO A 103 -5.94 17.58 18.27
C PRO A 103 -6.05 16.25 19.00
N GLU A 104 -7.12 15.49 18.76
CA GLU A 104 -7.21 14.10 19.20
C GLU A 104 -5.94 13.38 18.72
N SER A 105 -5.01 13.16 19.65
CA SER A 105 -3.77 12.47 19.38
C SER A 105 -4.13 11.00 19.16
N PHE A 106 -4.28 10.62 17.90
CA PHE A 106 -4.41 9.22 17.46
C PHE A 106 -3.23 8.32 17.91
N SER A 107 -2.22 8.89 18.61
CA SER A 107 -1.08 8.18 19.18
C SER A 107 -1.39 7.40 20.46
N ALA A 108 -2.56 7.59 21.09
CA ALA A 108 -2.90 6.90 22.34
C ALA A 108 -3.21 5.41 22.18
N ALA A 109 -3.48 4.94 20.96
CA ALA A 109 -3.72 3.52 20.67
C ALA A 109 -2.42 2.81 20.25
N GLN A 110 -1.44 2.70 21.16
CA GLN A 110 -0.24 1.90 20.89
C GLN A 110 -0.56 0.40 21.04
N PRO A 111 -0.36 -0.41 19.98
CA PRO A 111 -0.55 -1.86 20.07
C PRO A 111 0.55 -2.45 20.96
N THR A 112 0.14 -3.23 21.96
CA THR A 112 1.06 -3.96 22.83
C THR A 112 1.23 -5.37 22.29
N ILE A 113 2.46 -5.75 21.92
CA ILE A 113 2.81 -7.12 21.53
C ILE A 113 2.85 -7.97 22.80
N THR A 114 2.07 -9.05 22.85
CA THR A 114 1.97 -9.90 24.06
C THR A 114 2.68 -11.26 23.90
N GLY A 115 3.29 -11.53 22.75
CA GLY A 115 3.84 -12.85 22.44
C GLY A 115 5.22 -12.83 21.80
N GLU A 116 6.27 -12.54 22.58
CA GLU A 116 7.63 -12.99 22.26
C GLU A 116 7.88 -14.29 23.05
N GLN A 117 7.75 -15.44 22.40
CA GLN A 117 7.91 -16.74 23.07
C GLN A 117 9.40 -17.08 23.24
N GLN A 118 10.05 -16.52 24.26
CA GLN A 118 11.38 -16.96 24.71
C GLN A 118 11.29 -18.40 25.22
N ARG A 119 11.73 -19.35 24.40
CA ARG A 119 12.05 -20.71 24.86
C ARG A 119 13.30 -20.67 25.74
N ASN A 120 13.14 -21.19 26.96
CA ASN A 120 14.15 -21.74 27.89
C ASN A 120 14.48 -20.87 29.12
N ALA A 121 13.81 -21.14 30.24
CA ALA A 121 14.44 -21.53 31.52
C ALA A 121 13.34 -21.92 32.54
N ASN A 122 13.36 -23.17 33.01
CA ASN A 122 12.70 -23.56 34.28
C ASN A 122 13.52 -22.98 35.45
N PRO A 123 12.89 -22.61 36.58
CA PRO A 123 12.63 -23.60 37.63
C PRO A 123 11.23 -23.54 38.28
N LEU A 124 10.83 -24.70 38.80
CA LEU A 124 9.67 -24.94 39.66
C LEU A 124 9.74 -24.16 40.98
N ALA A 125 8.63 -23.59 41.42
CA ALA A 125 7.87 -24.01 42.62
C ALA A 125 6.85 -22.93 43.06
N GLY A 126 5.62 -23.35 43.36
CA GLY A 126 4.64 -22.56 44.14
C GLY A 126 3.30 -22.37 43.44
N GLY A 127 2.44 -23.38 43.49
CA GLY A 127 1.08 -23.29 42.97
C GLY A 127 0.13 -22.50 43.88
N VAL A 128 -0.68 -21.63 43.28
CA VAL A 128 -2.05 -21.32 43.73
C VAL A 128 -2.90 -21.09 42.48
N ASN A 129 -4.00 -21.84 42.40
CA ASN A 129 -4.99 -21.84 41.33
C ASN A 129 -5.44 -20.42 40.92
N GLN A 130 -5.20 -20.02 39.67
CA GLN A 130 -5.98 -18.96 39.02
C GLN A 130 -6.54 -19.46 37.69
N ARG A 131 -7.87 -19.47 37.71
CA ARG A 131 -8.88 -19.81 36.71
C ARG A 131 -8.57 -19.15 35.35
N PRO A 132 -8.66 -19.87 34.22
CA PRO A 132 -8.51 -19.27 32.89
C PRO A 132 -9.80 -18.52 32.55
N GLY A 133 -9.78 -17.20 32.64
CA GLY A 133 -10.96 -16.39 32.39
C GLY A 133 -10.80 -14.93 32.74
N GLU A 134 -9.67 -14.31 32.37
CA GLU A 134 -9.58 -12.85 32.36
C GLU A 134 -10.21 -12.37 31.04
N GLY A 135 -11.50 -12.05 31.12
CA GLY A 135 -12.26 -11.49 30.01
C GLY A 135 -11.61 -10.21 29.51
N LEU A 136 -11.45 -10.12 28.19
CA LEU A 136 -11.10 -8.88 27.48
C LEU A 136 -11.93 -7.73 28.06
N LYS A 137 -11.25 -6.71 28.60
CA LYS A 137 -11.91 -5.46 28.99
C LYS A 137 -12.69 -4.96 27.78
N GLN A 138 -13.95 -4.55 27.96
CA GLN A 138 -14.82 -4.05 26.87
C GLN A 138 -14.03 -3.08 25.97
N GLY A 139 -13.85 -3.44 24.70
CA GLY A 139 -13.09 -2.66 23.73
C GLY A 139 -11.67 -3.15 23.39
N GLN A 140 -11.19 -4.24 24.00
CA GLN A 140 -9.92 -4.87 23.58
C GLN A 140 -10.16 -5.94 22.52
N ARG A 141 -9.43 -5.82 21.40
CA ARG A 141 -9.48 -6.79 20.30
C ARG A 141 -8.09 -7.34 20.00
N GLU A 142 -8.00 -8.65 19.94
CA GLU A 142 -6.75 -9.38 19.69
C GLU A 142 -6.63 -9.75 18.21
N PHE A 143 -5.42 -9.60 17.68
CA PHE A 143 -5.09 -9.90 16.29
C PHE A 143 -3.79 -10.68 16.22
N MET A 144 -3.76 -11.64 15.31
CA MET A 144 -2.60 -12.45 14.96
C MET A 144 -2.12 -12.06 13.56
N LEU A 145 -0.83 -11.79 13.43
CA LEU A 145 -0.15 -11.58 12.15
C LEU A 145 0.68 -12.81 11.84
N GLU A 146 0.47 -13.36 10.64
CA GLU A 146 1.37 -14.33 10.05
C GLU A 146 2.16 -13.62 8.94
N ILE A 147 3.48 -13.70 9.03
CA ILE A 147 4.39 -12.99 8.14
C ILE A 147 5.17 -14.00 7.30
N PHE A 148 5.16 -13.79 5.99
CA PHE A 148 5.82 -14.66 5.02
C PHE A 148 6.74 -13.84 4.10
N PRO A 149 7.93 -14.35 3.74
CA PRO A 149 8.77 -13.71 2.74
C PRO A 149 8.14 -13.83 1.35
N VAL A 150 8.19 -12.77 0.54
CA VAL A 150 7.70 -12.81 -0.85
C VAL A 150 8.73 -12.22 -1.80
N PRO A 151 9.84 -12.93 -2.04
CA PRO A 151 10.91 -12.45 -2.93
C PRO A 151 10.48 -12.38 -4.40
N GLU A 152 9.45 -13.13 -4.78
CA GLU A 152 8.94 -13.20 -6.15
C GLU A 152 7.86 -12.14 -6.46
N TYR A 153 7.57 -11.25 -5.51
CA TYR A 153 6.55 -10.23 -5.72
C TYR A 153 6.95 -9.30 -6.86
N ASN A 154 6.09 -9.18 -7.87
CA ASN A 154 6.37 -8.32 -9.01
C ASN A 154 6.08 -6.85 -8.68
N HIS A 155 7.01 -6.22 -7.96
CA HIS A 155 6.95 -4.82 -7.55
C HIS A 155 6.71 -3.89 -8.75
N ARG A 156 7.32 -4.20 -9.89
CA ARG A 156 7.17 -3.41 -11.12
C ARG A 156 5.74 -3.44 -11.64
N PHE A 157 5.13 -4.61 -11.72
CA PHE A 157 3.74 -4.73 -12.17
C PHE A 157 2.78 -4.06 -11.19
N ALA A 158 3.02 -4.21 -9.88
CA ALA A 158 2.23 -3.57 -8.84
C ALA A 158 2.32 -2.04 -8.88
N MET A 159 3.49 -1.49 -9.22
CA MET A 159 3.71 -0.05 -9.38
C MET A 159 3.19 0.49 -10.72
N ALA A 160 3.21 -0.30 -11.80
CA ALA A 160 2.82 0.16 -13.13
C ALA A 160 1.37 0.69 -13.23
N GLY A 161 0.48 0.22 -12.35
CA GLY A 161 -0.90 0.71 -12.26
C GLY A 161 -1.10 1.93 -11.35
N SER A 162 -0.06 2.41 -10.67
CA SER A 162 -0.15 3.58 -9.79
C SER A 162 -0.12 4.85 -10.60
N LEU A 163 -1.03 5.78 -10.31
CA LEU A 163 -1.01 7.13 -10.90
C LEU A 163 0.23 7.94 -10.49
N LEU A 164 0.88 7.54 -9.39
CA LEU A 164 2.12 8.14 -8.91
C LEU A 164 3.36 7.51 -9.57
N HIS A 165 3.19 6.50 -10.42
CA HIS A 165 4.30 5.83 -11.10
C HIS A 165 4.43 6.29 -12.55
N GLY A 166 5.59 6.80 -12.88
CA GLY A 166 5.92 7.31 -14.21
C GLY A 166 6.46 8.73 -14.15
N SER A 167 6.90 9.23 -15.31
CA SER A 167 7.21 10.65 -15.46
C SER A 167 5.92 11.46 -15.41
N TRP A 168 6.00 12.70 -14.91
CA TRP A 168 4.93 13.67 -15.06
C TRP A 168 4.49 13.77 -16.53
N PRO A 169 3.19 13.97 -16.82
CA PRO A 169 2.71 14.14 -18.18
C PRO A 169 3.49 15.21 -18.93
N GLU A 170 3.90 14.94 -20.16
CA GLU A 170 4.67 15.89 -20.98
C GLU A 170 3.93 17.22 -21.21
N GLY A 171 2.59 17.20 -21.15
CA GLY A 171 1.77 18.41 -21.23
C GLY A 171 2.00 19.40 -20.08
N TYR A 172 2.52 18.95 -18.94
CA TYR A 172 2.84 19.82 -17.81
C TYR A 172 4.05 20.72 -18.10
N GLU A 173 5.04 20.22 -18.84
CA GLU A 173 6.22 21.05 -19.21
C GLU A 173 5.87 22.23 -20.12
N ARG A 174 4.74 22.14 -20.83
CA ARG A 174 4.29 23.16 -21.78
C ARG A 174 3.26 24.10 -21.20
N ASP A 175 2.74 23.82 -20.01
CA ASP A 175 1.70 24.62 -19.39
C ASP A 175 2.30 25.88 -18.76
N GLN A 176 1.98 27.03 -19.36
CA GLN A 176 2.36 28.35 -18.88
C GLN A 176 1.17 29.15 -18.34
N SER A 177 0.11 28.47 -17.90
CA SER A 177 -1.07 29.12 -17.34
C SER A 177 -0.71 30.06 -16.19
N PHE A 178 -1.48 31.15 -16.04
CA PHE A 178 -1.29 32.12 -14.96
C PHE A 178 -1.25 31.43 -13.59
N ILE A 179 -2.18 30.50 -13.38
CA ILE A 179 -2.29 29.69 -12.17
C ILE A 179 -1.01 28.88 -11.89
N ALA A 180 -0.48 28.18 -12.89
CA ALA A 180 0.75 27.40 -12.75
C ALA A 180 1.93 28.30 -12.34
N LYS A 181 2.09 29.45 -13.01
CA LYS A 181 3.17 30.41 -12.67
C LYS A 181 3.02 31.00 -11.27
N THR A 182 1.80 31.32 -10.84
CA THR A 182 1.57 31.83 -9.47
C THR A 182 1.87 30.76 -8.42
N LEU A 183 1.54 29.50 -8.68
CA LEU A 183 1.85 28.38 -7.77
C LEU A 183 3.34 28.05 -7.74
N GLU A 184 4.02 28.13 -8.88
CA GLU A 184 5.46 27.93 -8.95
C GLU A 184 6.22 28.93 -8.06
N GLN A 185 5.73 30.16 -7.95
CA GLN A 185 6.31 31.19 -7.10
C GLN A 185 6.09 30.96 -5.59
N SER A 186 5.01 30.26 -5.21
CA SER A 186 4.66 30.04 -3.80
C SER A 186 5.11 28.69 -3.26
N LEU A 187 5.42 27.73 -4.14
CA LEU A 187 5.77 26.36 -3.75
C LEU A 187 7.28 26.22 -3.44
N PRO A 188 7.64 25.45 -2.40
CA PRO A 188 9.04 25.11 -2.14
C PRO A 188 9.58 24.16 -3.21
N ASN A 189 10.86 24.32 -3.57
CA ASN A 189 11.56 23.43 -4.51
C ASN A 189 11.66 22.01 -3.93
N SER A 190 10.70 21.16 -4.29
CA SER A 190 10.58 19.77 -3.82
C SER A 190 10.20 18.87 -4.99
N ILE A 191 10.37 17.55 -4.82
CA ILE A 191 9.96 16.57 -5.86
C ILE A 191 8.46 16.67 -6.19
N ALA A 192 7.63 17.07 -5.22
CA ALA A 192 6.20 17.23 -5.40
C ALA A 192 5.80 18.56 -6.05
N SER A 193 6.66 19.59 -6.01
CA SER A 193 6.31 20.94 -6.48
C SER A 193 5.85 20.94 -7.93
N ARG A 194 6.55 20.19 -8.79
CA ARG A 194 6.19 20.04 -10.20
C ARG A 194 4.79 19.49 -10.44
N GLY A 195 4.31 18.58 -9.59
CA GLY A 195 2.93 18.09 -9.67
C GLY A 195 1.93 19.11 -9.12
N LEU A 196 2.30 19.77 -8.01
CA LEU A 196 1.46 20.76 -7.34
C LEU A 196 1.26 22.02 -8.18
N VAL A 197 2.25 22.45 -8.97
CA VAL A 197 2.12 23.55 -9.93
C VAL A 197 0.94 23.31 -10.90
N HIS A 198 0.75 22.07 -11.35
CA HIS A 198 -0.28 21.70 -12.32
C HIS A 198 -1.47 20.96 -11.70
N TRP A 199 -1.70 21.09 -10.39
CA TRP A 199 -2.74 20.33 -9.67
C TRP A 199 -4.16 20.59 -10.19
N MET A 200 -4.44 21.80 -10.70
CA MET A 200 -5.73 22.15 -11.31
C MET A 200 -5.85 21.71 -12.76
N VAL A 201 -4.74 21.42 -13.44
CA VAL A 201 -4.76 20.97 -14.83
C VAL A 201 -5.06 19.48 -14.82
N ARG A 202 -6.35 19.16 -14.95
CA ARG A 202 -6.77 17.82 -15.31
C ARG A 202 -6.12 17.49 -16.65
N PRO A 203 -5.18 16.53 -16.71
CA PRO A 203 -4.60 16.19 -17.98
C PRO A 203 -5.73 15.65 -18.85
N SER A 204 -5.94 16.25 -20.00
CA SER A 204 -6.94 15.76 -20.96
C SER A 204 -6.71 14.26 -21.18
N PRO A 205 -7.75 13.41 -21.20
CA PRO A 205 -7.59 11.97 -21.44
C PRO A 205 -6.77 11.64 -22.71
N ARG A 206 -6.69 12.60 -23.65
CA ARG A 206 -5.87 12.50 -24.86
C ARG A 206 -4.36 12.67 -24.63
N VAL A 207 -3.93 13.29 -23.52
CA VAL A 207 -2.52 13.58 -23.18
C VAL A 207 -1.98 12.62 -22.11
N VAL A 208 -2.84 12.05 -21.25
CA VAL A 208 -2.50 10.92 -20.37
C VAL A 208 -2.20 9.64 -21.17
N ALA A 209 -2.62 9.60 -22.43
CA ALA A 209 -2.38 8.49 -23.37
C ALA A 209 -0.93 8.40 -23.89
N ASN A 210 0.05 9.06 -23.25
CA ASN A 210 1.47 8.94 -23.57
C ASN A 210 2.23 7.94 -22.68
N ASN A 211 1.52 6.94 -22.13
CA ASN A 211 2.10 5.60 -22.00
C ASN A 211 1.60 4.75 -23.18
N PRO A 212 2.50 3.97 -23.82
CA PRO A 212 2.32 3.49 -25.17
C PRO A 212 1.05 2.66 -25.28
N ARG A 213 0.40 2.81 -26.43
CA ARG A 213 -0.59 1.90 -26.99
C ARG A 213 -0.33 0.42 -26.58
N PRO A 214 -1.39 -0.42 -26.53
CA PRO A 214 -1.26 -1.85 -26.31
C PRO A 214 -0.11 -2.44 -27.13
N LYS A 215 0.60 -3.40 -26.53
CA LYS A 215 1.84 -4.14 -26.92
C LYS A 215 1.96 -4.64 -28.38
N ASN A 216 1.14 -4.22 -29.34
CA ASN A 216 1.27 -4.63 -30.73
C ASN A 216 0.66 -3.59 -31.71
N PRO A 217 1.46 -2.67 -32.30
CA PRO A 217 0.97 -1.70 -33.28
C PRO A 217 0.38 -2.38 -34.54
N ARG A 218 0.79 -3.62 -34.84
CA ARG A 218 0.22 -4.46 -35.90
C ARG A 218 -1.24 -4.84 -35.63
N LYS A 219 -1.61 -5.09 -34.38
CA LYS A 219 -2.99 -5.44 -33.99
C LYS A 219 -3.93 -4.24 -34.15
N ALA A 220 -3.47 -3.04 -33.77
CA ALA A 220 -4.23 -1.80 -33.94
C ALA A 220 -4.46 -1.48 -35.44
N LYS A 221 -3.42 -1.61 -36.28
CA LYS A 221 -3.55 -1.42 -37.73
C LYS A 221 -4.53 -2.44 -38.35
N ARG A 222 -4.50 -3.70 -37.89
CA ARG A 222 -5.44 -4.74 -38.34
C ARG A 222 -6.88 -4.45 -37.95
N LEU A 223 -7.13 -3.91 -36.76
CA LEU A 223 -8.47 -3.53 -36.31
C LEU A 223 -8.99 -2.31 -37.08
N GLN A 224 -8.17 -1.29 -37.29
CA GLN A 224 -8.52 -0.15 -38.15
C GLN A 224 -8.83 -0.61 -39.58
N ILE A 225 -7.99 -1.44 -40.20
CA ILE A 225 -8.29 -1.96 -41.55
C ILE A 225 -9.60 -2.77 -41.56
N LYS A 226 -9.91 -3.50 -40.49
CA LYS A 226 -11.16 -4.27 -40.36
C LYS A 226 -12.40 -3.38 -40.22
N GLU A 227 -12.27 -2.21 -39.59
CA GLU A 227 -13.32 -1.19 -39.50
C GLU A 227 -13.53 -0.46 -40.84
N TRP A 228 -12.49 -0.34 -41.66
CA TRP A 228 -12.53 0.27 -42.99
C TRP A 228 -13.03 -0.68 -44.08
N LEU A 229 -13.13 -1.97 -43.78
CA LEU A 229 -13.80 -2.92 -44.66
C LEU A 229 -15.31 -2.81 -44.40
N PRO A 230 -16.12 -2.40 -45.38
CA PRO A 230 -17.56 -2.39 -45.22
C PRO A 230 -18.03 -3.79 -44.82
N SER A 231 -18.53 -3.92 -43.60
CA SER A 231 -19.14 -5.16 -43.13
C SER A 231 -20.38 -5.41 -43.97
N LEU A 232 -20.32 -6.50 -44.77
CA LEU A 232 -21.38 -7.06 -45.61
C LEU A 232 -21.54 -6.42 -47.00
N MET A 233 -20.72 -6.89 -47.96
CA MET A 233 -21.22 -7.14 -49.31
C MET A 233 -21.57 -8.62 -49.42
N LYS A 234 -22.88 -8.89 -49.33
CA LYS A 234 -23.65 -9.98 -49.95
C LYS A 234 -23.03 -11.38 -49.92
N LYS A 235 -23.47 -12.19 -48.96
CA LYS A 235 -24.19 -13.40 -49.39
C LYS A 235 -25.53 -12.90 -49.88
N ASP A 236 -25.82 -13.07 -51.17
CA ASP A 236 -27.13 -13.43 -51.72
C ASP A 236 -27.03 -13.44 -53.26
N ALA A 237 -27.67 -14.44 -53.89
CA ALA A 237 -27.77 -14.82 -55.31
C ALA A 237 -26.67 -15.80 -55.79
N THR A 238 -26.92 -17.07 -56.14
CA THR A 238 -28.12 -17.79 -56.62
C THR A 238 -27.99 -19.30 -56.35
N GLU A 239 -29.04 -19.93 -55.85
CA GLU A 239 -29.88 -20.84 -56.65
C GLU A 239 -31.29 -20.28 -56.66
#